data_AF-A0A661K825-F1
#
_entry.id   AF-A0A661K825-F1
#
_cell.length_a   1.000
_cell.length_b   1.000
_cell.length_c   1.000
_cell.angle_alpha   90.00
_cell.angle_beta   90.00
_cell.angle_gamma   90.00
#
_symmetry.space_group_name_H-M   'P 1'
#
loop_
_entity.id
_entity.type
_entity.pdbx_description
1 polymer ?
#
loop_
_entity_poly.entity_id
_entity_poly.type
_entity_poly.pdbx_seq_one_letter_code
_entity_poly.pdbx_strand_id
1 'polypeptide(L)'
;MKVVRTILVTLFLMALFSCSFKPIWDLEGKWKQVDGNQTIEFLQKGKIKLYSNSTVCEANYSFADKNHFTILFGDLGSIKVAFKVSGKELTITNQEGKKLQFRKVIEKEGVEKEEGEQKVEKEHEAKHKMAPVHEERKEMEVKHHPEHHG
;
A
#
# COMPACT_ATOMS: atom_id res chain seq x y z
N MET A 1 51.42 10.51 -25.83
CA MET A 1 50.38 11.58 -25.80
C MET A 1 49.01 11.16 -26.33
N LYS A 2 48.88 10.21 -27.28
CA LYS A 2 47.57 9.79 -27.83
C LYS A 2 46.67 9.06 -26.82
N VAL A 3 47.24 8.16 -26.02
CA VAL A 3 46.50 7.35 -25.02
C VAL A 3 45.86 8.19 -23.91
N VAL A 4 46.57 9.22 -23.42
CA VAL A 4 46.06 10.13 -22.37
C VAL A 4 44.84 10.92 -22.87
N ARG A 5 44.87 11.37 -24.14
CA ARG A 5 43.72 12.04 -24.77
C ARG A 5 42.52 11.09 -24.90
N THR A 6 42.74 9.83 -25.26
CA THR A 6 41.65 8.86 -25.38
C THR A 6 41.00 8.60 -24.01
N ILE A 7 41.79 8.41 -22.96
CA ILE A 7 41.29 8.17 -21.59
C ILE A 7 40.46 9.35 -21.08
N LEU A 8 40.93 10.58 -21.30
CA LEU A 8 40.18 11.80 -20.92
C LEU A 8 38.83 11.90 -21.64
N VAL A 9 38.79 11.60 -22.94
CA VAL A 9 37.55 11.62 -23.73
C VAL A 9 36.58 10.54 -23.25
N THR A 10 37.06 9.33 -22.92
CA THR A 10 36.22 8.25 -22.39
C THR A 10 35.65 8.56 -21.01
N LEU A 11 36.45 9.14 -20.11
CA LEU A 11 35.98 9.59 -18.79
C LEU A 11 34.93 10.70 -18.90
N PHE A 12 35.12 11.65 -19.81
CA PHE A 12 34.15 12.71 -20.05
C PHE A 12 32.84 12.17 -20.64
N LEU A 13 32.91 11.21 -21.57
CA LEU A 13 31.73 10.52 -22.10
C LEU A 13 30.99 9.73 -21.02
N MET A 14 31.69 9.04 -20.12
CA MET A 14 31.05 8.31 -19.00
C MET A 14 30.35 9.25 -18.01
N ALA A 15 30.88 10.45 -17.77
CA ALA A 15 30.25 11.43 -16.89
C ALA A 15 28.89 11.94 -17.43
N LEU A 16 28.68 11.90 -18.75
CA LEU A 16 27.42 12.34 -19.36
C LEU A 16 26.27 11.32 -19.19
N PHE A 17 26.57 10.04 -18.93
CA PHE A 17 25.54 9.01 -18.74
C PHE A 17 24.91 9.02 -17.33
N SER A 18 25.56 9.61 -16.32
CA SER A 18 25.12 9.53 -14.92
C SER A 18 23.91 10.41 -14.57
N CYS A 19 23.38 11.23 -15.49
CA CYS A 19 22.37 12.24 -15.16
C CYS A 19 20.91 11.92 -15.53
N SER A 20 20.58 10.76 -16.13
CA SER A 20 19.20 10.51 -16.62
C SER A 20 18.31 9.58 -15.78
N PHE A 21 18.81 8.95 -14.72
CA PHE A 21 18.04 7.92 -13.97
C PHE A 21 17.27 8.43 -12.73
N LYS A 22 17.26 9.74 -12.45
CA LYS A 22 16.57 10.32 -11.27
C LYS A 22 15.07 9.99 -11.10
N PRO A 23 14.21 9.99 -12.14
CA PRO A 23 12.75 9.98 -11.91
C PRO A 23 12.20 8.65 -11.36
N ILE A 24 12.97 7.55 -11.46
CA ILE A 24 12.48 6.21 -11.09
C ILE A 24 12.53 6.01 -9.58
N TRP A 25 13.59 6.48 -8.90
CA TRP A 25 13.78 6.27 -7.46
C TRP A 25 12.84 7.11 -6.61
N ASP A 26 12.47 8.30 -7.08
CA ASP A 26 11.55 9.17 -6.34
C ASP A 26 10.13 8.60 -6.29
N LEU A 27 9.74 7.81 -7.31
CA LEU A 27 8.40 7.22 -7.44
C LEU A 27 8.19 5.98 -6.55
N GLU A 28 9.24 5.24 -6.21
CA GLU A 28 9.15 4.02 -5.41
C GLU A 28 8.53 4.29 -4.02
N GLY A 29 7.67 3.38 -3.56
CA GLY A 29 6.99 3.43 -2.26
C GLY A 29 5.48 3.60 -2.35
N LYS A 30 4.85 3.81 -1.19
CA LYS A 30 3.40 3.98 -1.02
C LYS A 30 2.98 5.45 -1.11
N TRP A 31 1.87 5.68 -1.80
CA TRP A 31 1.29 6.99 -2.08
C TRP A 31 -0.20 6.96 -1.80
N LYS A 32 -0.67 7.79 -0.87
CA LYS A 32 -2.10 7.86 -0.51
C LYS A 32 -2.74 9.06 -1.19
N GLN A 33 -3.91 8.88 -1.78
CA GLN A 33 -4.65 9.96 -2.43
C GLN A 33 -5.04 11.02 -1.39
N VAL A 34 -4.90 12.31 -1.76
CA VAL A 34 -5.18 13.43 -0.84
C VAL A 34 -6.69 13.53 -0.54
N ASP A 35 -7.52 13.45 -1.58
CA ASP A 35 -8.98 13.61 -1.49
C ASP A 35 -9.74 12.29 -1.69
N GLY A 36 -9.13 11.15 -1.34
CA GLY A 36 -9.73 9.85 -1.58
C GLY A 36 -9.14 8.73 -0.73
N ASN A 37 -9.63 7.52 -0.96
CA ASN A 37 -9.22 6.32 -0.24
C ASN A 37 -8.34 5.38 -1.07
N GLN A 38 -7.86 5.85 -2.22
CA GLN A 38 -6.96 5.08 -3.06
C GLN A 38 -5.54 5.19 -2.51
N THR A 39 -4.83 4.07 -2.50
CA THR A 39 -3.39 4.02 -2.23
C THR A 39 -2.71 3.32 -3.39
N ILE A 40 -1.61 3.90 -3.86
CA ILE A 40 -0.77 3.34 -4.93
C ILE A 40 0.58 2.98 -4.32
N GLU A 41 1.05 1.77 -4.55
CA GLU A 41 2.36 1.32 -4.16
C GLU A 41 3.17 0.98 -5.40
N PHE A 42 4.22 1.76 -5.65
CA PHE A 42 5.20 1.45 -6.69
C PHE A 42 6.27 0.57 -6.08
N LEU A 43 6.34 -0.65 -6.59
CA LEU A 43 7.30 -1.67 -6.19
C LEU A 43 8.46 -1.70 -7.20
N GLN A 44 9.59 -2.24 -6.74
CA GLN A 44 10.71 -2.52 -7.62
C GLN A 44 10.32 -3.45 -8.77
N LYS A 45 11.12 -3.41 -9.84
CA LYS A 45 10.96 -4.25 -11.04
C LYS A 45 9.69 -3.96 -11.84
N GLY A 46 9.17 -2.74 -11.78
CA GLY A 46 8.05 -2.31 -12.64
C GLY A 46 6.71 -2.92 -12.24
N LYS A 47 6.47 -3.10 -10.93
CA LYS A 47 5.18 -3.57 -10.40
C LYS A 47 4.46 -2.44 -9.66
N ILE A 48 3.15 -2.38 -9.81
CA ILE A 48 2.30 -1.42 -9.12
C ILE A 48 1.16 -2.16 -8.42
N LYS A 49 0.89 -1.81 -7.16
CA LYS A 49 -0.30 -2.24 -6.44
C LYS A 49 -1.22 -1.06 -6.20
N LEU A 50 -2.48 -1.21 -6.58
CA LEU A 50 -3.55 -0.26 -6.33
C LEU A 50 -4.47 -0.84 -5.25
N TYR A 51 -4.61 -0.10 -4.16
CA TYR A 51 -5.54 -0.40 -3.08
C TYR A 51 -6.70 0.58 -3.19
N SER A 52 -7.94 0.08 -3.30
CA SER A 52 -9.14 0.90 -3.28
C SER A 52 -10.21 0.18 -2.48
N ASN A 53 -10.67 0.79 -1.38
CA ASN A 53 -11.58 0.16 -0.43
C ASN A 53 -11.05 -1.22 0.04
N SER A 54 -11.76 -2.29 -0.29
CA SER A 54 -11.43 -3.69 0.01
C SER A 54 -10.76 -4.43 -1.15
N THR A 55 -10.52 -3.76 -2.28
CA THR A 55 -9.95 -4.38 -3.49
C THR A 55 -8.47 -4.02 -3.63
N VAL A 56 -7.67 -5.02 -3.96
CA VAL A 56 -6.25 -4.87 -4.31
C VAL A 56 -6.07 -5.35 -5.74
N CYS A 57 -5.48 -4.50 -6.58
CA CYS A 57 -5.12 -4.82 -7.95
C CYS A 57 -3.61 -4.71 -8.11
N GLU A 58 -2.96 -5.75 -8.62
CA GLU A 58 -1.54 -5.73 -8.99
C GLU A 58 -1.42 -5.72 -10.51
N ALA A 59 -0.57 -4.84 -11.03
CA ALA A 59 -0.29 -4.72 -12.44
C ALA A 59 1.21 -4.48 -12.67
N ASN A 60 1.67 -4.68 -13.91
CA ASN A 60 3.00 -4.24 -14.31
C ASN A 60 2.91 -2.80 -14.81
N TYR A 61 3.98 -2.02 -14.66
CA TYR A 61 4.09 -0.70 -15.25
C TYR A 61 5.46 -0.50 -15.89
N SER A 62 5.49 0.34 -16.93
CA SER A 62 6.72 0.74 -17.61
C SER A 62 6.70 2.24 -17.92
N PHE A 63 7.86 2.88 -17.96
CA PHE A 63 7.95 4.28 -18.38
C PHE A 63 7.87 4.36 -19.90
N ALA A 64 6.87 5.07 -20.42
CA ALA A 64 6.78 5.36 -21.85
C ALA A 64 7.72 6.51 -22.23
N ASP A 65 7.87 7.49 -21.33
CA ASP A 65 8.77 8.62 -21.46
C ASP A 65 9.02 9.25 -20.07
N LYS A 66 9.66 10.42 -20.01
CA LYS A 66 10.01 11.09 -18.74
C LYS A 66 8.81 11.49 -17.88
N ASN A 67 7.65 11.69 -18.50
CA ASN A 67 6.45 12.23 -17.85
C ASN A 67 5.25 11.30 -17.94
N HIS A 68 5.41 10.10 -18.52
CA HIS A 68 4.33 9.15 -18.66
C HIS A 68 4.78 7.74 -18.34
N PHE A 69 3.90 7.00 -17.64
CA PHE A 69 4.03 5.57 -17.50
C PHE A 69 2.80 4.86 -18.08
N THR A 70 3.01 3.61 -18.48
CA THR A 70 2.00 2.71 -19.02
C THR A 70 1.76 1.63 -17.98
N ILE A 71 0.51 1.47 -17.54
CA ILE A 71 0.08 0.36 -16.69
C ILE A 71 -0.43 -0.75 -17.60
N LEU A 72 0.04 -1.97 -17.39
CA LEU A 72 -0.26 -3.17 -18.17
C LEU A 72 -1.17 -4.08 -17.36
N PHE A 73 -2.42 -4.24 -17.80
CA PHE A 73 -3.44 -5.06 -17.15
C PHE A 73 -3.55 -6.45 -17.82
N GLY A 74 -2.42 -7.09 -18.10
CA GLY A 74 -2.38 -8.37 -18.82
C GLY A 74 -3.14 -8.28 -20.15
N ASP A 75 -4.08 -9.21 -20.36
CA ASP A 75 -4.88 -9.30 -21.59
C ASP A 75 -5.97 -8.23 -21.71
N LEU A 76 -6.24 -7.47 -20.64
CA LEU A 76 -7.20 -6.34 -20.67
C LEU A 76 -6.62 -5.11 -21.36
N GLY A 77 -5.33 -5.14 -21.69
CA GLY A 77 -4.64 -4.07 -22.41
C GLY A 77 -3.82 -3.16 -21.48
N SER A 78 -3.63 -1.92 -21.92
CA SER A 78 -2.72 -0.99 -21.25
C SER A 78 -3.27 0.43 -21.20
N ILE A 79 -2.90 1.16 -20.16
CA ILE A 79 -3.31 2.56 -19.97
C ILE A 79 -2.06 3.42 -19.80
N LYS A 80 -1.84 4.36 -20.72
CA LYS A 80 -0.84 5.42 -20.57
C LYS A 80 -1.40 6.55 -19.73
N VAL A 81 -0.68 6.97 -18.71
CA VAL A 81 -1.03 8.11 -17.83
C VAL A 81 0.15 9.06 -17.69
N ALA A 82 -0.13 10.35 -17.56
CA ALA A 82 0.90 11.34 -17.27
C ALA A 82 1.12 11.43 -15.75
N PHE A 83 2.35 11.68 -15.33
CA PHE A 83 2.70 11.82 -13.92
C PHE A 83 3.70 12.94 -13.69
N LYS A 84 3.68 13.48 -12.47
CA LYS A 84 4.66 14.44 -11.98
C LYS A 84 4.93 14.18 -10.50
N VAL A 85 6.20 14.01 -10.15
CA VAL A 85 6.65 13.91 -8.76
C VAL A 85 7.32 15.22 -8.36
N SER A 86 6.95 15.74 -7.19
CA SER A 86 7.55 16.94 -6.59
C SER A 86 7.77 16.66 -5.10
N GLY A 87 8.93 16.10 -4.76
CA GLY A 87 9.25 15.69 -3.39
C GLY A 87 8.32 14.58 -2.90
N LYS A 88 7.41 14.92 -1.97
CA LYS A 88 6.45 13.97 -1.36
C LYS A 88 5.07 14.02 -2.02
N GLU A 89 4.93 14.74 -3.12
CA GLU A 89 3.67 14.87 -3.86
C GLU A 89 3.78 14.20 -5.21
N LEU A 90 2.76 13.43 -5.55
CA LEU A 90 2.60 12.77 -6.84
C LEU A 90 1.29 13.25 -7.45
N THR A 91 1.36 13.79 -8.66
CA THR A 91 0.18 14.09 -9.47
C THR A 91 0.11 13.11 -10.62
N ILE A 92 -1.01 12.41 -10.76
CA ILE A 92 -1.31 11.56 -11.93
C ILE A 92 -2.42 12.24 -12.71
N THR A 93 -2.26 12.36 -14.03
CA THR A 93 -3.30 12.86 -14.93
C THR A 93 -3.78 11.71 -15.80
N ASN A 94 -5.09 11.41 -15.74
CA ASN A 94 -5.70 10.37 -16.55
C ASN A 94 -5.85 10.83 -18.02
N GLN A 95 -6.33 9.94 -18.88
CA GLN A 95 -6.53 10.23 -20.31
C GLN A 95 -7.58 11.30 -20.59
N GLU A 96 -8.48 11.56 -19.63
CA GLU A 96 -9.50 12.61 -19.68
C GLU A 96 -8.98 13.97 -19.20
N GLY A 97 -7.72 14.06 -18.77
CA GLY A 97 -7.12 15.28 -18.22
C GLY A 97 -7.45 15.54 -16.74
N LYS A 98 -8.16 14.63 -16.07
CA LYS A 98 -8.44 14.71 -14.63
C LYS A 98 -7.16 14.45 -13.84
N LYS A 99 -6.85 15.38 -12.94
CA LYS A 99 -5.68 15.30 -12.05
C LYS A 99 -6.07 14.64 -10.73
N LEU A 100 -5.29 13.66 -10.33
CA LEU A 100 -5.36 12.97 -9.04
C LEU A 100 -4.08 13.28 -8.26
N GLN A 101 -4.23 13.76 -7.03
CA GLN A 101 -3.10 14.09 -6.16
C GLN A 101 -2.92 13.03 -5.09
N PHE A 102 -1.66 12.67 -4.86
CA PHE A 102 -1.22 11.70 -3.87
C PHE A 102 -0.07 12.25 -3.05
N ARG A 103 0.02 11.80 -1.80
CA ARG A 103 1.10 12.12 -0.87
C ARG A 103 1.85 10.84 -0.48
N LYS A 104 3.18 10.91 -0.45
CA LYS A 104 4.04 9.79 -0.07
C LYS A 104 3.78 9.42 1.38
N VAL A 105 3.51 8.14 1.63
CA VAL A 105 3.36 7.58 2.97
C VAL A 105 4.75 7.37 3.54
N ILE A 106 5.08 8.08 4.61
CA ILE A 106 6.30 7.85 5.37
C ILE A 106 5.91 6.84 6.43
N GLU A 107 6.19 5.57 6.19
CA GLU A 107 6.16 4.59 7.27
C GLU A 107 7.20 5.06 8.29
N LYS A 108 6.74 5.50 9.46
CA LYS A 108 7.64 5.77 10.57
C LYS A 108 8.17 4.40 11.00
N GLU A 109 9.35 4.03 10.53
CA GLU A 109 10.08 2.89 11.07
C GLU A 109 10.26 3.14 12.58
N GLY A 110 9.50 2.41 13.39
CA GLY A 110 9.73 2.20 14.83
C GLY A 110 9.55 3.40 15.76
N VAL A 111 8.32 3.59 16.27
CA VAL A 111 8.10 3.84 17.71
C VAL A 111 6.76 3.18 18.11
N GLU A 112 6.77 1.88 18.28
CA GLU A 112 5.83 1.19 19.18
C GLU A 112 6.68 0.23 20.00
N LYS A 113 7.31 0.76 21.06
CA LYS A 113 7.67 -0.07 22.21
C LYS A 113 6.39 -0.21 23.02
N GLU A 114 5.85 -1.43 22.99
CA GLU A 114 5.08 -2.09 24.03
C GLU A 114 4.86 -1.26 25.32
N GLU A 115 3.76 -0.53 25.40
CA GLU A 115 3.12 -0.18 26.67
C GLU A 115 1.69 -0.74 26.62
N GLY A 116 1.59 -2.06 26.69
CA GLY A 116 0.32 -2.76 26.56
C GLY A 116 0.26 -4.12 27.23
N GLU A 117 1.19 -4.45 28.13
CA GLU A 117 1.17 -5.75 28.82
C GLU A 117 1.61 -5.61 30.29
N GLN A 118 1.01 -4.65 30.99
CA GLN A 118 1.03 -4.62 32.45
C GLN A 118 -0.26 -3.99 33.02
N LYS A 119 -1.41 -4.42 32.51
CA LYS A 119 -2.72 -4.07 33.10
C LYS A 119 -3.75 -5.20 32.98
N VAL A 120 -3.31 -6.46 33.04
CA VAL A 120 -4.21 -7.63 33.19
C VAL A 120 -3.59 -8.64 34.17
N GLU A 121 -2.98 -8.16 35.25
CA GLU A 121 -2.58 -9.04 36.38
C GLU A 121 -2.79 -8.34 37.73
N LYS A 122 -3.85 -7.53 37.84
CA LYS A 122 -4.36 -7.07 39.15
C LYS A 122 -5.88 -7.08 39.28
N GLU A 123 -6.63 -7.53 38.26
CA GLU A 123 -8.10 -7.57 38.32
C GLU A 123 -8.69 -9.00 38.35
N HIS A 124 -7.88 -10.04 38.15
CA HIS A 124 -8.34 -11.43 38.19
C HIS A 124 -8.24 -12.10 39.57
N GLU A 125 -7.58 -11.47 40.56
CA GLU A 125 -7.46 -12.02 41.92
C GLU A 125 -8.49 -11.46 42.92
N ALA A 126 -9.26 -10.43 42.53
CA ALA A 126 -10.25 -9.81 43.43
C ALA A 126 -11.69 -10.35 43.29
N LYS A 127 -11.97 -11.25 42.35
CA LYS A 127 -13.33 -11.80 42.13
C LYS A 127 -13.51 -13.26 42.55
N HIS A 128 -12.48 -13.93 43.06
CA HIS A 128 -12.56 -15.34 43.46
C HIS A 128 -12.88 -15.59 44.95
N LYS A 129 -13.43 -14.59 45.65
CA LYS A 129 -13.99 -14.73 47.00
C LYS A 129 -15.29 -13.95 47.10
N MET A 130 -16.40 -14.55 46.69
CA MET A 130 -17.76 -14.35 47.22
C MET A 130 -18.78 -14.74 46.14
N ALA A 131 -19.32 -15.95 46.23
CA ALA A 131 -20.75 -16.15 46.41
C ALA A 131 -21.08 -17.66 46.48
N PRO A 132 -21.93 -18.07 47.43
CA PRO A 132 -22.41 -19.43 47.58
C PRO A 132 -23.59 -19.74 46.65
N VAL A 133 -23.68 -21.02 46.27
CA VAL A 133 -24.86 -21.90 46.26
C VAL A 133 -26.24 -21.23 46.37
N HIS A 134 -27.01 -21.28 45.28
CA HIS A 134 -28.45 -21.65 45.24
C HIS A 134 -28.82 -21.77 43.75
N GLU A 135 -28.98 -22.95 43.14
CA GLU A 135 -30.17 -23.81 43.19
C GLU A 135 -31.49 -23.04 43.02
N GLU A 136 -31.95 -22.85 41.77
CA GLU A 136 -33.36 -23.04 41.48
C GLU A 136 -33.61 -23.45 40.02
N ARG A 137 -34.29 -24.58 39.93
CA ARG A 137 -34.80 -25.35 38.79
C ARG A 137 -36.01 -24.64 38.18
N LYS A 138 -36.06 -24.46 36.85
CA LYS A 138 -37.34 -24.54 36.10
C LYS A 138 -37.15 -25.20 34.74
N GLU A 139 -37.66 -26.42 34.69
CA GLU A 139 -38.07 -27.15 33.50
C GLU A 139 -39.01 -26.30 32.65
N MET A 140 -38.79 -26.23 31.33
CA MET A 140 -39.83 -25.92 30.37
C MET A 140 -39.65 -26.79 29.12
N GLU A 141 -40.24 -27.97 29.22
CA GLU A 141 -41.16 -28.59 28.24
C GLU A 141 -41.11 -28.01 26.81
N VAL A 142 -40.32 -28.64 25.94
CA VAL A 142 -40.49 -28.50 24.49
C VAL A 142 -41.49 -29.56 24.03
N LYS A 143 -42.74 -29.13 23.82
CA LYS A 143 -43.77 -29.92 23.14
C LYS A 143 -43.38 -30.13 21.68
N HIS A 144 -43.26 -31.40 21.31
CA HIS A 144 -43.37 -31.87 19.94
C HIS A 144 -44.73 -31.48 19.33
N HIS A 145 -44.71 -31.01 18.08
CA HIS A 145 -45.76 -31.37 17.15
C HIS A 145 -45.15 -31.71 15.78
N PRO A 146 -45.46 -32.90 15.24
CA PRO A 146 -45.03 -33.32 13.91
C PRO A 146 -46.14 -33.12 12.86
N GLU A 147 -45.77 -33.38 11.59
CA GLU A 147 -46.65 -33.73 10.47
C GLU A 147 -47.46 -32.57 9.86
N HIS A 148 -47.81 -32.50 8.56
CA HIS A 148 -47.52 -33.25 7.34
C HIS A 148 -48.15 -32.43 6.17
N HIS A 149 -47.93 -32.91 4.95
CA HIS A 149 -48.68 -32.68 3.70
C HIS A 149 -48.32 -31.40 2.92
N GLY A 150 -48.07 -31.47 1.61
CA GLY A 150 -48.15 -32.55 0.64
C GLY A 150 -47.70 -32.02 -0.72
#